data_AF-A0A9Q5GVM0-F1
#
_entry.id   AF-A0A9Q5GVM0-F1
#
_cell.length_a   1.000
_cell.length_b   1.000
_cell.length_c   1.000
_cell.angle_alpha   90.00
_cell.angle_beta   90.00
_cell.angle_gamma   90.00
#
_symmetry.space_group_name_H-M   'P 1'
#
loop_
_entity.id
_entity.type
_entity.pdbx_description
1 polymer ?
#
loop_
_entity_poly.entity_id
_entity_poly.type
_entity_poly.pdbx_seq_one_letter_code
_entity_poly.pdbx_strand_id
1 'polypeptide(L)'
;MKSILLSTLCISCLLSSAVAQDTDSIAASFKETSAATRKNKAIWGTDLYNNILLIDPVTRQVYANRPDSAGLLQKSGSVYTGTWPVSQNIANTSVEWSGYHWAMVQLPLPKRTGDRLNLLTHELFHRAQPGLGFNTRDALNNHLDTRDGRIYLQLELAALGKALEATSPAIRKKHLTDAFTFRQYRYSLFPGAEKTENMLELHEGLAEYTGVMMSGRTKAETLQSIAFQKQRFLGAGTFIRSFAYHTVPVYGYLLAQTNPSWTRDIKDTTSLEAYFRKAWQLTIPANLGAAVTERAPAYDGPAIIAAETVREEKRLAVVAGYVKTLVTDPHTEIRFEKMNISFNPSNMLPLEKYGTVYITLRITDKWGVLTAQEGALVGAGWEKVSVTLPERINGNTITGRGWELQLNEGYQLVKDDAGQYKLQRK
;
A
#
# COMPACT_ATOMS: atom_id res chain seq x y z
N MET A 1 17.83 -19.49 60.49
CA MET A 1 17.04 -19.86 59.29
C MET A 1 15.97 -18.79 59.10
N LYS A 2 16.02 -18.10 57.96
CA LYS A 2 15.28 -16.84 57.71
C LYS A 2 13.83 -17.13 57.30
N SER A 3 12.88 -16.52 58.00
CA SER A 3 11.49 -16.38 57.61
C SER A 3 11.38 -15.51 56.35
N ILE A 4 10.61 -15.94 55.36
CA ILE A 4 10.26 -15.13 54.18
C ILE A 4 8.74 -14.98 54.16
N LEU A 5 8.30 -13.73 54.31
CA LEU A 5 6.93 -13.26 54.11
C LEU A 5 6.46 -13.58 52.69
N LEU A 6 5.27 -14.17 52.57
CA LEU A 6 4.49 -14.15 51.33
C LEU A 6 3.94 -12.74 51.11
N SER A 7 4.47 -12.02 50.13
CA SER A 7 3.85 -10.82 49.55
C SER A 7 3.00 -11.23 48.35
N THR A 8 1.68 -11.20 48.53
CA THR A 8 0.68 -11.28 47.46
C THR A 8 0.85 -10.09 46.52
N LEU A 9 1.40 -10.34 45.33
CA LEU A 9 1.46 -9.39 44.23
C LEU A 9 0.09 -9.37 43.54
N CYS A 10 -0.74 -8.37 43.84
CA CYS A 10 -1.94 -8.06 43.08
C CYS A 10 -1.54 -7.76 41.63
N ILE A 11 -1.83 -8.69 40.72
CA ILE A 11 -1.78 -8.44 39.28
C ILE A 11 -2.98 -7.53 38.97
N SER A 12 -2.73 -6.23 38.87
CA SER A 12 -3.66 -5.29 38.28
C SER A 12 -3.77 -5.59 36.79
N CYS A 13 -4.85 -6.25 36.39
CA CYS A 13 -5.31 -6.29 35.01
C CYS A 13 -5.57 -4.84 34.55
N LEU A 14 -4.63 -4.25 33.81
CA LEU A 14 -4.90 -3.06 33.02
C LEU A 14 -5.82 -3.47 31.87
N LEU A 15 -7.13 -3.38 32.12
CA LEU A 15 -8.12 -3.26 31.06
C LEU A 15 -7.77 -1.98 30.29
N SER A 16 -7.20 -2.13 29.08
CA SER A 16 -7.10 -1.04 28.13
C SER A 16 -8.51 -0.66 27.71
N SER A 17 -9.10 0.32 28.37
CA SER A 17 -10.35 0.94 27.93
C SER A 17 -10.07 1.57 26.58
N ALA A 18 -10.57 0.96 25.50
CA ALA A 18 -10.60 1.60 24.19
C ALA A 18 -11.44 2.88 24.31
N VAL A 19 -10.77 4.03 24.42
CA VAL A 19 -11.44 5.32 24.50
C VAL A 19 -12.08 5.55 23.14
N ALA A 20 -13.41 5.50 23.07
CA ALA A 20 -14.15 5.86 21.88
C ALA A 20 -13.69 7.25 21.41
N GLN A 21 -13.40 7.38 20.10
CA GLN A 21 -12.98 8.66 19.55
C GLN A 21 -14.09 9.70 19.73
N ASP A 22 -13.70 10.90 20.14
CA ASP A 22 -14.59 12.05 20.29
C ASP A 22 -15.24 12.38 18.94
N THR A 23 -16.56 12.34 18.88
CA THR A 23 -17.35 12.60 17.68
C THR A 23 -17.12 14.01 17.14
N ASP A 24 -16.79 14.99 17.99
CA ASP A 24 -16.52 16.36 17.56
C ASP A 24 -15.18 16.45 16.81
N SER A 25 -14.16 15.71 17.26
CA SER A 25 -12.88 15.59 16.55
C SER A 25 -13.04 14.94 15.17
N ILE A 26 -13.88 13.90 15.07
CA ILE A 26 -14.21 13.25 13.81
C ILE A 26 -14.94 14.21 12.87
N ALA A 27 -15.96 14.91 13.37
CA ALA A 27 -16.71 15.90 12.60
C ALA A 27 -15.82 17.03 12.06
N ALA A 28 -14.89 17.52 12.88
CA ALA A 28 -13.91 18.52 12.47
C ALA A 28 -13.05 18.01 11.30
N SER A 29 -12.60 16.75 11.36
CA SER A 29 -11.81 16.13 10.29
C SER A 29 -12.58 16.06 8.96
N PHE A 30 -13.88 15.75 8.98
CA PHE A 30 -14.73 15.80 7.78
C PHE A 30 -14.89 17.21 7.22
N LYS A 31 -15.10 18.21 8.09
CA LYS A 31 -15.22 19.62 7.69
C LYS A 31 -13.93 20.13 7.05
N GLU A 32 -12.78 19.83 7.65
CA GLU A 32 -11.45 20.17 7.10
C GLU A 32 -11.25 19.55 5.71
N THR A 33 -11.58 18.26 5.56
CA THR A 33 -11.47 17.54 4.28
C THR A 33 -12.37 18.16 3.22
N SER A 34 -13.62 18.49 3.56
CA SER A 34 -14.55 19.16 2.66
C SER A 34 -14.04 20.52 2.18
N ALA A 35 -13.42 21.29 3.06
CA ALA A 35 -12.82 22.57 2.68
C ALA A 35 -11.60 22.37 1.75
N ALA A 36 -10.76 21.37 2.03
CA ALA A 36 -9.56 21.07 1.26
C ALA A 36 -9.88 20.63 -0.17
N THR A 37 -10.83 19.71 -0.38
CA THR A 37 -11.19 19.26 -1.74
C THR A 37 -11.85 20.37 -2.55
N ARG A 38 -12.75 21.16 -1.95
CA ARG A 38 -13.41 22.30 -2.61
C ARG A 38 -12.41 23.34 -3.10
N LYS A 39 -11.43 23.68 -2.27
CA LYS A 39 -10.35 24.61 -2.61
C LYS A 39 -9.53 24.11 -3.80
N ASN A 40 -9.39 22.80 -3.95
CA ASN A 40 -8.52 22.17 -4.93
C ASN A 40 -9.25 21.48 -6.09
N LYS A 41 -10.55 21.76 -6.29
CA LYS A 41 -11.37 21.14 -7.35
C LYS A 41 -10.79 21.28 -8.77
N ALA A 42 -9.97 22.31 -9.01
CA ALA A 42 -9.36 22.57 -10.30
C ALA A 42 -8.39 21.47 -10.77
N ILE A 43 -7.81 20.70 -9.84
CA ILE A 43 -6.87 19.60 -10.15
C ILE A 43 -7.58 18.57 -11.05
N TRP A 44 -8.76 18.10 -10.64
CA TRP A 44 -9.52 17.07 -11.39
C TRP A 44 -10.72 17.63 -12.15
N GLY A 45 -10.95 18.93 -12.09
CA GLY A 45 -12.14 19.58 -12.66
C GLY A 45 -13.43 19.31 -11.90
N THR A 46 -13.36 18.66 -10.73
CA THR A 46 -14.51 18.32 -9.88
C THR A 46 -14.12 18.32 -8.40
N ASP A 47 -15.10 18.51 -7.51
CA ASP A 47 -14.91 18.38 -6.06
C ASP A 47 -14.91 16.90 -5.67
N LEU A 48 -13.84 16.44 -5.03
CA LEU A 48 -13.70 15.04 -4.61
C LEU A 48 -14.40 14.73 -3.29
N TYR A 49 -14.93 15.72 -2.55
CA TYR A 49 -15.59 15.44 -1.27
C TYR A 49 -16.81 14.54 -1.45
N ASN A 50 -16.76 13.37 -0.83
CA ASN A 50 -17.81 12.38 -0.96
C ASN A 50 -17.93 11.51 0.31
N ASN A 51 -18.57 10.36 0.19
CA ASN A 51 -18.80 9.38 1.26
C ASN A 51 -17.47 8.93 1.91
N ILE A 52 -17.31 9.14 3.22
CA ILE A 52 -16.14 8.70 3.99
C ILE A 52 -16.60 7.82 5.16
N LEU A 53 -15.91 6.69 5.36
CA LEU A 53 -15.98 5.84 6.55
C LEU A 53 -14.64 5.90 7.29
N LEU A 54 -14.68 6.25 8.57
CA LEU A 54 -13.55 6.11 9.49
C LEU A 54 -13.84 4.94 10.42
N ILE A 55 -12.93 3.98 10.49
CA ILE A 55 -13.17 2.73 11.22
C ILE A 55 -12.03 2.49 12.21
N ASP A 56 -12.39 2.29 13.48
CA ASP A 56 -11.46 1.79 14.48
C ASP A 56 -11.18 0.30 14.20
N PRO A 57 -9.94 -0.09 13.88
CA PRO A 57 -9.62 -1.47 13.52
C PRO A 57 -9.77 -2.46 14.69
N VAL A 58 -9.74 -1.98 15.94
CA VAL A 58 -9.84 -2.79 17.16
C VAL A 58 -11.29 -2.96 17.56
N THR A 59 -12.01 -1.85 17.75
CA THR A 59 -13.40 -1.87 18.23
C THR A 59 -14.41 -2.09 17.11
N ARG A 60 -13.99 -1.91 15.85
CA ARG A 60 -14.85 -1.88 14.65
C ARG A 60 -15.89 -0.76 14.69
N GLN A 61 -15.74 0.22 15.57
CA GLN A 61 -16.58 1.41 15.59
C GLN A 61 -16.42 2.18 14.29
N VAL A 62 -17.55 2.50 13.65
CA VAL A 62 -17.62 3.27 12.40
C VAL A 62 -18.05 4.69 12.71
N TYR A 63 -17.45 5.64 12.01
CA TYR A 63 -17.89 7.02 11.90
C TYR A 63 -17.99 7.41 10.43
N ALA A 64 -19.09 8.02 10.03
CA ALA A 64 -19.34 8.41 8.65
C ALA A 64 -19.82 9.85 8.55
N ASN A 65 -19.53 10.48 7.40
CA ASN A 65 -19.96 11.85 7.11
C ASN A 65 -21.40 11.95 6.56
N ARG A 66 -22.08 10.82 6.35
CA ARG A 66 -23.47 10.73 5.89
C ARG A 66 -24.10 9.38 6.29
N PRO A 67 -25.44 9.20 6.24
CA PRO A 67 -26.07 7.93 6.54
C PRO A 67 -25.80 6.92 5.42
N ASP A 68 -25.95 5.64 5.72
CA ASP A 68 -26.04 4.58 4.72
C ASP A 68 -27.47 4.40 4.20
N SER A 69 -27.65 3.59 3.16
CA SER A 69 -28.99 3.35 2.58
C SER A 69 -29.83 2.34 3.36
N ALA A 70 -29.21 1.44 4.14
CA ALA A 70 -29.90 0.40 4.89
C ALA A 70 -30.18 0.77 6.36
N GLY A 71 -29.82 1.97 6.81
CA GLY A 71 -30.03 2.44 8.17
C GLY A 71 -29.15 1.76 9.22
N LEU A 72 -28.01 1.18 8.82
CA LEU A 72 -27.03 0.61 9.73
C LEU A 72 -26.22 1.68 10.48
N LEU A 73 -26.13 2.89 9.92
CA LEU A 73 -25.47 4.04 10.50
C LEU A 73 -26.51 4.99 11.12
N GLN A 74 -26.42 5.17 12.43
CA GLN A 74 -27.32 6.01 13.21
C GLN A 74 -26.69 7.39 13.45
N LYS A 75 -27.52 8.44 13.43
CA LYS A 75 -27.02 9.80 13.63
C LYS A 75 -26.56 9.99 15.08
N SER A 76 -25.33 10.48 15.25
CA SER A 76 -24.74 10.82 16.54
C SER A 76 -24.09 12.21 16.44
N GLY A 77 -24.77 13.23 16.94
CA GLY A 77 -24.36 14.63 16.77
C GLY A 77 -24.36 15.04 15.28
N SER A 78 -23.19 15.41 14.77
CA SER A 78 -22.99 15.82 13.37
C SER A 78 -22.43 14.70 12.46
N VAL A 79 -22.21 13.50 13.01
CA VAL A 79 -21.71 12.33 12.28
C VAL A 79 -22.72 11.19 12.35
N TYR A 80 -22.44 10.10 11.65
CA TYR A 80 -23.19 8.85 11.72
C TYR A 80 -22.30 7.75 12.24
N THR A 81 -22.82 6.89 13.11
CA THR A 81 -22.05 5.84 13.79
C THR A 81 -22.69 4.47 13.64
N GLY A 82 -21.88 3.42 13.69
CA GLY A 82 -22.32 2.03 13.62
C GLY A 82 -21.16 1.07 13.90
N THR A 83 -21.32 -0.20 13.56
CA THR A 83 -20.28 -1.22 13.76
C THR A 83 -19.94 -1.91 12.45
N TRP A 84 -18.64 -1.98 12.12
CA TRP A 84 -18.17 -2.62 10.91
C TRP A 84 -18.27 -4.15 11.06
N PRO A 85 -18.94 -4.87 10.14
CA PRO A 85 -19.21 -6.31 10.31
C PRO A 85 -17.93 -7.14 10.38
N VAL A 86 -17.82 -8.09 11.33
CA VAL A 86 -16.64 -8.96 11.54
C VAL A 86 -16.23 -9.78 10.31
N SER A 87 -17.19 -10.08 9.44
CA SER A 87 -17.00 -10.78 8.18
C SER A 87 -16.32 -9.94 7.10
N GLN A 88 -16.23 -8.62 7.27
CA GLN A 88 -15.58 -7.73 6.31
C GLN A 88 -14.17 -7.37 6.77
N ASN A 89 -13.28 -7.08 5.83
CA ASN A 89 -11.95 -6.58 6.15
C ASN A 89 -11.98 -5.07 6.38
N ILE A 90 -10.99 -4.56 7.11
CA ILE A 90 -10.75 -3.12 7.29
C ILE A 90 -9.41 -2.82 6.62
N ALA A 91 -9.39 -1.81 5.74
CA ALA A 91 -8.20 -1.30 5.08
C ALA A 91 -8.45 0.15 4.64
N ASN A 92 -7.38 0.90 4.38
CA ASN A 92 -7.50 2.15 3.64
C ASN A 92 -7.72 1.81 2.17
N THR A 93 -8.91 2.09 1.65
CA THR A 93 -9.30 1.77 0.26
C THR A 93 -10.66 2.37 -0.09
N SER A 94 -11.14 2.15 -1.32
CA SER A 94 -12.54 2.37 -1.69
C SER A 94 -13.38 1.09 -1.56
N VAL A 95 -14.60 1.18 -1.04
CA VAL A 95 -15.46 0.02 -0.78
C VAL A 95 -16.93 0.28 -1.13
N GLU A 96 -17.60 -0.72 -1.71
CA GLU A 96 -19.05 -0.74 -1.85
C GLU A 96 -19.66 -1.33 -0.57
N TRP A 97 -20.41 -0.52 0.18
CA TRP A 97 -21.01 -0.97 1.42
C TRP A 97 -22.33 -0.25 1.70
N SER A 98 -23.35 -1.04 2.07
CA SER A 98 -24.69 -0.55 2.44
C SER A 98 -25.27 0.47 1.44
N GLY A 99 -25.17 0.13 0.15
CA GLY A 99 -25.74 0.87 -0.98
C GLY A 99 -24.98 2.13 -1.42
N TYR A 100 -23.77 2.35 -0.89
CA TYR A 100 -22.91 3.45 -1.32
C TYR A 100 -21.47 3.01 -1.54
N HIS A 101 -20.78 3.73 -2.42
CA HIS A 101 -19.33 3.66 -2.61
C HIS A 101 -18.64 4.65 -1.66
N TRP A 102 -17.81 4.13 -0.76
CA TRP A 102 -17.14 4.89 0.32
C TRP A 102 -15.64 4.94 0.13
N ALA A 103 -15.01 6.03 0.57
CA ALA A 103 -13.61 6.02 0.97
C ALA A 103 -13.50 5.50 2.42
N MET A 104 -12.88 4.34 2.62
CA MET A 104 -12.64 3.75 3.93
C MET A 104 -11.26 4.14 4.45
N VAL A 105 -11.19 4.59 5.70
CA VAL A 105 -9.93 4.97 6.37
C VAL A 105 -9.89 4.39 7.78
N GLN A 106 -8.74 3.83 8.15
CA GLN A 106 -8.49 3.31 9.49
C GLN A 106 -8.17 4.43 10.47
N LEU A 107 -8.71 4.31 11.68
CA LEU A 107 -8.36 5.14 12.83
C LEU A 107 -7.14 4.56 13.58
N PRO A 108 -6.38 5.40 14.31
CA PRO A 108 -6.52 6.85 14.42
C PRO A 108 -6.02 7.60 13.18
N LEU A 109 -6.66 8.73 12.87
CA LEU A 109 -6.16 9.62 11.83
C LEU A 109 -4.80 10.25 12.23
N PRO A 110 -3.95 10.61 11.26
CA PRO A 110 -2.74 11.37 11.53
C PRO A 110 -3.03 12.67 12.31
N LYS A 111 -2.18 12.98 13.29
CA LYS A 111 -2.35 14.18 14.13
C LYS A 111 -2.09 15.48 13.36
N ARG A 112 -1.06 15.50 12.51
CA ARG A 112 -0.71 16.66 11.68
C ARG A 112 -1.75 16.85 10.57
N THR A 113 -2.28 18.07 10.43
CA THR A 113 -3.32 18.39 9.45
C THR A 113 -2.91 18.05 8.02
N GLY A 114 -1.67 18.35 7.62
CA GLY A 114 -1.16 17.98 6.30
C GLY A 114 -1.19 16.48 6.04
N ASP A 115 -0.76 15.67 7.01
CA ASP A 115 -0.73 14.20 6.89
C ASP A 115 -2.16 13.63 6.86
N ARG A 116 -3.07 14.18 7.69
CA ARG A 116 -4.47 13.78 7.75
C ARG A 116 -5.22 14.08 6.45
N LEU A 117 -5.06 15.30 5.92
CA LEU A 117 -5.68 15.70 4.66
C LEU A 117 -5.11 14.93 3.48
N ASN A 118 -3.80 14.67 3.47
CA ASN A 118 -3.17 13.83 2.45
C ASN A 118 -3.81 12.44 2.41
N LEU A 119 -3.95 11.78 3.57
CA LEU A 119 -4.58 10.46 3.66
C LEU A 119 -6.06 10.51 3.21
N LEU A 120 -6.85 11.43 3.76
CA LEU A 120 -8.29 11.47 3.46
C LEU A 120 -8.58 11.80 1.99
N THR A 121 -7.80 12.69 1.39
CA THR A 121 -7.99 13.06 -0.03
C THR A 121 -7.38 12.04 -0.99
N HIS A 122 -6.35 11.31 -0.58
CA HIS A 122 -5.87 10.10 -1.26
C HIS A 122 -7.00 9.06 -1.37
N GLU A 123 -7.65 8.71 -0.25
CA GLU A 123 -8.72 7.70 -0.26
C GLU A 123 -9.98 8.19 -1.00
N LEU A 124 -10.31 9.48 -0.91
CA LEU A 124 -11.37 10.07 -1.73
C LEU A 124 -11.05 10.01 -3.23
N PHE A 125 -9.77 10.11 -3.63
CA PHE A 125 -9.39 9.92 -5.01
C PHE A 125 -9.67 8.48 -5.46
N HIS A 126 -9.28 7.45 -4.71
CA HIS A 126 -9.63 6.06 -5.04
C HIS A 126 -11.13 5.87 -5.23
N ARG A 127 -11.95 6.49 -4.38
CA ARG A 127 -13.41 6.49 -4.54
C ARG A 127 -13.85 7.20 -5.83
N ALA A 128 -13.21 8.31 -6.21
CA ALA A 128 -13.56 9.07 -7.40
C ALA A 128 -12.98 8.48 -8.71
N GLN A 129 -11.95 7.64 -8.61
CA GLN A 129 -11.13 7.15 -9.70
C GLN A 129 -11.92 6.52 -10.84
N PRO A 130 -12.92 5.62 -10.61
CA PRO A 130 -13.76 5.10 -11.68
C PRO A 130 -14.58 6.18 -12.38
N GLY A 131 -15.12 7.14 -11.61
CA GLY A 131 -15.90 8.26 -12.14
C GLY A 131 -15.06 9.27 -12.94
N LEU A 132 -13.74 9.28 -12.73
CA LEU A 132 -12.77 10.03 -13.52
C LEU A 132 -12.27 9.24 -14.74
N GLY A 133 -12.81 8.04 -15.00
CA GLY A 133 -12.44 7.19 -16.12
C GLY A 133 -11.19 6.34 -15.89
N PHE A 134 -10.70 6.23 -14.64
CA PHE A 134 -9.56 5.41 -14.28
C PHE A 134 -10.02 4.05 -13.75
N ASN A 135 -10.02 3.04 -14.62
CA ASN A 135 -10.35 1.65 -14.27
C ASN A 135 -9.09 0.78 -14.11
N THR A 136 -8.06 1.35 -13.48
CA THR A 136 -6.78 0.66 -13.31
C THR A 136 -6.85 -0.36 -12.19
N ARG A 137 -6.12 -1.46 -12.39
CA ARG A 137 -5.96 -2.51 -11.39
C ARG A 137 -4.57 -2.41 -10.78
N ASP A 138 -4.47 -2.85 -9.54
CA ASP A 138 -3.19 -3.16 -8.93
C ASP A 138 -2.41 -4.14 -9.81
N ALA A 139 -1.17 -3.78 -10.13
CA ALA A 139 -0.20 -4.67 -10.74
C ALA A 139 0.96 -4.87 -9.76
N LEU A 140 1.40 -6.11 -9.60
CA LEU A 140 2.60 -6.42 -8.83
C LEU A 140 3.83 -6.09 -9.67
N ASN A 141 4.72 -5.26 -9.12
CA ASN A 141 5.97 -4.87 -9.76
C ASN A 141 7.14 -5.63 -9.12
N ASN A 142 7.10 -6.96 -9.20
CA ASN A 142 8.03 -7.86 -8.49
C ASN A 142 9.51 -7.60 -8.81
N HIS A 143 9.81 -7.09 -10.02
CA HIS A 143 11.17 -6.71 -10.39
C HIS A 143 11.74 -5.60 -9.51
N LEU A 144 10.90 -4.75 -8.90
CA LEU A 144 11.32 -3.72 -7.95
C LEU A 144 11.77 -4.27 -6.58
N ASP A 145 11.75 -5.59 -6.40
CA ASP A 145 12.42 -6.27 -5.28
C ASP A 145 13.64 -7.08 -5.70
N THR A 146 14.03 -7.03 -6.98
CA THR A 146 15.34 -7.53 -7.43
C THR A 146 16.40 -6.46 -7.23
N ARG A 147 17.67 -6.86 -7.14
CA ARG A 147 18.81 -5.95 -7.00
C ARG A 147 18.78 -4.81 -8.02
N ASP A 148 18.73 -5.14 -9.31
CA ASP A 148 18.87 -4.13 -10.37
C ASP A 148 17.61 -3.25 -10.48
N GLY A 149 16.42 -3.82 -10.25
CA GLY A 149 15.18 -3.04 -10.18
C GLY A 149 15.22 -1.98 -9.08
N ARG A 150 15.72 -2.34 -7.90
CA ARG A 150 15.88 -1.40 -6.77
C ARG A 150 16.95 -0.36 -7.02
N ILE A 151 18.11 -0.74 -7.58
CA ILE A 151 19.20 0.20 -7.88
C ILE A 151 18.69 1.33 -8.79
N TYR A 152 18.06 0.97 -9.92
CA TYR A 152 17.68 1.99 -10.90
C TYR A 152 16.46 2.80 -10.49
N LEU A 153 15.55 2.25 -9.67
CA LEU A 153 14.51 3.06 -9.03
C LEU A 153 15.10 4.05 -8.02
N GLN A 154 16.10 3.66 -7.23
CA GLN A 154 16.73 4.57 -6.28
C GLN A 154 17.51 5.69 -6.98
N LEU A 155 18.22 5.38 -8.06
CA LEU A 155 18.88 6.38 -8.90
C LEU A 155 17.86 7.36 -9.52
N GLU A 156 16.72 6.86 -9.99
CA GLU A 156 15.60 7.69 -10.45
C GLU A 156 15.12 8.65 -9.35
N LEU A 157 14.85 8.14 -8.14
CA LEU A 157 14.40 8.96 -7.00
C LEU A 157 15.47 9.96 -6.50
N ALA A 158 16.75 9.60 -6.59
CA ALA A 158 17.85 10.49 -6.27
C ALA A 158 17.94 11.66 -7.27
N ALA A 159 17.80 11.37 -8.57
CA ALA A 159 17.73 12.39 -9.62
C ALA A 159 16.50 13.28 -9.48
N LEU A 160 15.34 12.71 -9.11
CA LEU A 160 14.14 13.50 -8.82
C LEU A 160 14.30 14.42 -7.61
N GLY A 161 15.01 13.98 -6.57
CA GLY A 161 15.39 14.84 -5.44
C GLY A 161 16.17 16.07 -5.91
N LYS A 162 17.20 15.88 -6.74
CA LYS A 162 17.98 16.99 -7.31
C LYS A 162 17.13 17.89 -8.23
N ALA A 163 16.15 17.33 -8.94
CA ALA A 163 15.22 18.11 -9.76
C ALA A 163 14.32 19.05 -8.93
N LEU A 164 13.91 18.62 -7.73
CA LEU A 164 13.15 19.45 -6.78
C LEU A 164 13.98 20.60 -6.22
N GLU A 165 15.27 20.36 -5.97
CA GLU A 165 16.23 21.34 -5.45
C GLU A 165 16.73 22.33 -6.53
N ALA A 166 16.59 21.98 -7.80
CA ALA A 166 17.09 22.77 -8.92
C ALA A 166 16.46 24.17 -9.00
N THR A 167 17.32 25.19 -8.97
CA THR A 167 16.94 26.61 -9.02
C THR A 167 16.68 27.13 -10.44
N SER A 168 17.22 26.47 -11.47
CA SER A 168 17.01 26.86 -12.87
C SER A 168 16.27 25.79 -13.68
N PRO A 169 15.47 26.18 -14.70
CA PRO A 169 14.80 25.24 -15.59
C PRO A 169 15.75 24.29 -16.32
N ALA A 170 16.94 24.77 -16.73
CA ALA A 170 17.93 23.97 -17.44
C ALA A 170 18.52 22.87 -16.54
N ILE A 171 18.89 23.19 -15.29
CA ILE A 171 19.40 22.21 -14.32
C ILE A 171 18.31 21.20 -13.97
N ARG A 172 17.06 21.67 -13.77
CA ARG A 172 15.92 20.79 -13.53
C ARG A 172 15.70 19.82 -14.69
N LYS A 173 15.73 20.31 -15.94
CA LYS A 173 15.58 19.48 -17.14
C LYS A 173 16.67 18.41 -17.23
N LYS A 174 17.92 18.75 -16.87
CA LYS A 174 19.03 17.77 -16.78
C LYS A 174 18.69 16.64 -15.80
N HIS A 175 18.34 16.97 -14.55
CA HIS A 175 18.01 15.97 -13.55
C HIS A 175 16.78 15.12 -13.91
N LEU A 176 15.75 15.72 -14.53
CA LEU A 176 14.61 14.98 -15.07
C LEU A 176 15.03 14.02 -16.18
N THR A 177 15.93 14.44 -17.07
CA THR A 177 16.47 13.57 -18.13
C THR A 177 17.20 12.37 -17.54
N ASP A 178 17.99 12.59 -16.48
CA ASP A 178 18.73 11.52 -15.79
C ASP A 178 17.78 10.55 -15.09
N ALA A 179 16.75 11.07 -14.39
CA ALA A 179 15.71 10.24 -13.78
C ALA A 179 15.03 9.30 -14.81
N PHE A 180 14.61 9.85 -15.95
CA PHE A 180 14.02 9.03 -17.02
C PHE A 180 15.03 8.12 -17.72
N THR A 181 16.32 8.46 -17.73
CA THR A 181 17.37 7.57 -18.25
C THR A 181 17.50 6.33 -17.36
N PHE A 182 17.51 6.50 -16.03
CA PHE A 182 17.53 5.37 -15.10
C PHE A 182 16.26 4.51 -15.21
N ARG A 183 15.08 5.15 -15.30
CA ARG A 183 13.81 4.45 -15.53
C ARG A 183 13.81 3.64 -16.82
N GLN A 184 14.25 4.23 -17.93
CA GLN A 184 14.29 3.55 -19.24
C GLN A 184 15.31 2.40 -19.26
N TYR A 185 16.46 2.56 -18.61
CA TYR A 185 17.41 1.46 -18.45
C TYR A 185 16.79 0.32 -17.64
N ARG A 186 16.10 0.64 -16.55
CA ARG A 186 15.36 -0.35 -15.75
C ARG A 186 14.33 -1.11 -16.59
N TYR A 187 13.55 -0.43 -17.44
CA TYR A 187 12.62 -1.10 -18.36
C TYR A 187 13.32 -2.01 -19.37
N SER A 188 14.51 -1.66 -19.83
CA SER A 188 15.28 -2.53 -20.74
C SER A 188 15.69 -3.86 -20.09
N LEU A 189 15.80 -3.90 -18.76
CA LEU A 189 16.14 -5.12 -18.00
C LEU A 189 14.90 -5.96 -17.67
N PHE A 190 13.72 -5.36 -17.62
CA PHE A 190 12.48 -6.00 -17.17
C PHE A 190 11.35 -5.74 -18.18
N PRO A 191 11.25 -6.53 -19.26
CA PRO A 191 10.19 -6.39 -20.25
C PRO A 191 8.80 -6.45 -19.62
N GLY A 192 7.93 -5.47 -19.94
CA GLY A 192 6.59 -5.35 -19.39
C GLY A 192 6.50 -4.49 -18.12
N ALA A 193 7.64 -4.14 -17.50
CA ALA A 193 7.68 -3.24 -16.34
C ALA A 193 7.09 -1.87 -16.66
N GLU A 194 7.25 -1.37 -17.88
CA GLU A 194 6.67 -0.10 -18.32
C GLU A 194 5.15 -0.10 -18.22
N LYS A 195 4.51 -1.26 -18.46
CA LYS A 195 3.07 -1.42 -18.38
C LYS A 195 2.63 -1.57 -16.93
N THR A 196 3.25 -2.49 -16.17
CA THR A 196 2.83 -2.78 -14.79
C THR A 196 3.10 -1.61 -13.84
N GLU A 197 4.18 -0.86 -14.07
CA GLU A 197 4.44 0.34 -13.29
C GLU A 197 3.48 1.45 -13.62
N ASN A 198 3.23 1.71 -14.91
CA ASN A 198 2.26 2.72 -15.30
C ASN A 198 0.86 2.43 -14.75
N MET A 199 0.46 1.15 -14.68
CA MET A 199 -0.79 0.74 -14.03
C MET A 199 -0.81 1.15 -12.55
N LEU A 200 0.26 0.89 -11.79
CA LEU A 200 0.34 1.28 -10.39
C LEU A 200 0.48 2.80 -10.20
N GLU A 201 1.21 3.48 -11.08
CA GLU A 201 1.35 4.94 -11.08
C GLU A 201 0.01 5.64 -11.34
N LEU A 202 -0.80 5.10 -12.26
CA LEU A 202 -2.18 5.56 -12.46
C LEU A 202 -3.10 5.19 -11.29
N HIS A 203 -2.86 4.04 -10.63
CA HIS A 203 -3.68 3.58 -9.50
C HIS A 203 -3.38 4.36 -8.21
N GLU A 204 -2.17 4.20 -7.70
CA GLU A 204 -1.67 4.70 -6.41
C GLU A 204 -0.96 6.06 -6.56
N GLY A 205 -0.20 6.25 -7.64
CA GLY A 205 0.60 7.46 -7.82
C GLY A 205 -0.26 8.71 -8.00
N LEU A 206 -1.35 8.62 -8.75
CA LEU A 206 -2.33 9.71 -8.89
C LEU A 206 -3.12 9.97 -7.60
N ALA A 207 -3.42 8.92 -6.82
CA ALA A 207 -4.04 9.06 -5.51
C ALA A 207 -3.13 9.82 -4.55
N GLU A 208 -1.85 9.45 -4.49
CA GLU A 208 -0.88 10.12 -3.64
C GLU A 208 -0.58 11.54 -4.11
N TYR A 209 -0.46 11.78 -5.42
CA TYR A 209 -0.31 13.13 -5.96
C TYR A 209 -1.50 14.02 -5.54
N THR A 210 -2.73 13.49 -5.64
CA THR A 210 -3.93 14.20 -5.19
C THR A 210 -3.86 14.52 -3.70
N GLY A 211 -3.48 13.54 -2.88
CA GLY A 211 -3.25 13.70 -1.45
C GLY A 211 -2.26 14.83 -1.13
N VAL A 212 -1.09 14.80 -1.78
CA VAL A 212 -0.05 15.82 -1.60
C VAL A 212 -0.57 17.21 -1.95
N MET A 213 -1.23 17.37 -3.11
CA MET A 213 -1.70 18.67 -3.58
C MET A 213 -2.88 19.22 -2.77
N MET A 214 -3.73 18.34 -2.21
CA MET A 214 -4.87 18.74 -1.39
C MET A 214 -4.56 18.84 0.11
N SER A 215 -3.33 18.51 0.52
CA SER A 215 -2.92 18.48 1.94
C SER A 215 -2.90 19.84 2.65
N GLY A 216 -3.02 20.95 1.91
CA GLY A 216 -2.95 22.31 2.46
C GLY A 216 -1.55 22.74 2.90
N ARG A 217 -0.52 21.92 2.66
CA ARG A 217 0.88 22.26 2.92
C ARG A 217 1.34 23.41 2.04
N THR A 218 2.19 24.26 2.60
CA THR A 218 2.99 25.22 1.83
C THR A 218 3.98 24.51 0.91
N LYS A 219 4.60 25.24 -0.01
CA LYS A 219 5.70 24.72 -0.85
C LYS A 219 6.82 24.11 -0.01
N ALA A 220 7.26 24.80 1.04
CA ALA A 220 8.36 24.32 1.89
C ALA A 220 7.98 23.03 2.64
N GLU A 221 6.79 22.99 3.23
CA GLU A 221 6.27 21.80 3.92
C GLU A 221 6.06 20.63 2.96
N THR A 222 5.62 20.89 1.73
CA THR A 222 5.46 19.86 0.70
C THR A 222 6.80 19.24 0.33
N LEU A 223 7.82 20.05 0.07
CA LEU A 223 9.17 19.57 -0.23
C LEU A 223 9.77 18.78 0.94
N GLN A 224 9.59 19.26 2.17
CA GLN A 224 10.03 18.54 3.37
C GLN A 224 9.31 17.20 3.53
N SER A 225 7.99 17.17 3.29
CA SER A 225 7.18 15.95 3.32
C SER A 225 7.64 14.94 2.29
N ILE A 226 7.84 15.35 1.02
CA ILE A 226 8.34 14.48 -0.04
C ILE A 226 9.72 13.90 0.32
N ALA A 227 10.63 14.74 0.82
CA ALA A 227 11.97 14.29 1.22
C ALA A 227 11.93 13.28 2.37
N PHE A 228 11.11 13.55 3.40
CA PHE A 228 10.92 12.65 4.55
C PHE A 228 10.31 11.31 4.13
N GLN A 229 9.26 11.34 3.29
CA GLN A 229 8.59 10.14 2.81
C GLN A 229 9.51 9.31 1.93
N LYS A 230 10.33 9.95 1.07
CA LYS A 230 11.38 9.27 0.29
C LYS A 230 12.36 8.54 1.21
N GLN A 231 12.87 9.18 2.26
CA GLN A 231 13.81 8.54 3.17
C GLN A 231 13.21 7.32 3.87
N ARG A 232 11.95 7.41 4.31
CA ARG A 232 11.24 6.26 4.88
C ARG A 232 11.06 5.13 3.87
N PHE A 233 10.71 5.47 2.64
CA PHE A 233 10.55 4.51 1.55
C PHE A 233 11.84 3.76 1.25
N LEU A 234 12.98 4.45 1.18
CA LEU A 234 14.27 3.80 0.91
C LEU A 234 14.66 2.79 2.01
N GLY A 235 14.16 2.96 3.23
CA GLY A 235 14.31 1.99 4.32
C GLY A 235 13.25 0.87 4.35
N ALA A 236 12.29 0.85 3.43
CA ALA A 236 11.23 -0.16 3.39
C ALA A 236 11.76 -1.52 2.86
N GLY A 237 11.19 -2.61 3.36
CA GLY A 237 11.58 -3.98 3.00
C GLY A 237 11.27 -4.36 1.53
N THR A 238 10.27 -3.70 0.94
CA THR A 238 9.80 -3.93 -0.44
C THR A 238 9.38 -2.62 -1.12
N PHE A 239 9.56 -2.54 -2.44
CA PHE A 239 9.15 -1.40 -3.28
C PHE A 239 7.95 -1.70 -4.20
N ILE A 240 7.51 -2.96 -4.28
CA ILE A 240 6.66 -3.47 -5.37
C ILE A 240 5.28 -2.81 -5.47
N ARG A 241 4.77 -2.27 -4.36
CA ARG A 241 3.46 -1.59 -4.28
C ARG A 241 3.54 -0.12 -3.85
N SER A 242 4.72 0.37 -3.52
CA SER A 242 4.89 1.69 -2.88
C SER A 242 5.70 2.67 -3.71
N PHE A 243 6.42 2.24 -4.75
CA PHE A 243 7.24 3.16 -5.55
C PHE A 243 6.43 4.31 -6.17
N ALA A 244 5.18 4.04 -6.57
CA ALA A 244 4.30 5.01 -7.21
C ALA A 244 4.00 6.23 -6.32
N TYR A 245 4.02 6.07 -4.99
CA TYR A 245 3.87 7.13 -4.00
C TYR A 245 5.08 8.08 -3.96
N HIS A 246 6.19 7.72 -4.62
CA HIS A 246 7.44 8.48 -4.62
C HIS A 246 7.86 8.93 -6.02
N THR A 247 7.23 8.42 -7.08
CA THR A 247 7.46 8.87 -8.45
C THR A 247 6.44 9.93 -8.87
N VAL A 248 5.17 9.55 -9.04
CA VAL A 248 4.12 10.42 -9.59
C VAL A 248 3.92 11.70 -8.76
N PRO A 249 3.94 11.67 -7.41
CA PRO A 249 3.83 12.91 -6.65
C PRO A 249 4.95 13.91 -6.96
N VAL A 250 6.17 13.44 -7.23
CA VAL A 250 7.30 14.31 -7.56
C VAL A 250 7.19 14.85 -8.98
N TYR A 251 6.94 13.98 -9.96
CA TYR A 251 6.75 14.39 -11.35
C TYR A 251 5.55 15.34 -11.50
N GLY A 252 4.41 14.96 -10.93
CA GLY A 252 3.19 15.74 -10.94
C GLY A 252 3.35 17.08 -10.21
N TYR A 253 4.03 17.11 -9.06
CA TYR A 253 4.28 18.35 -8.34
C TYR A 253 5.15 19.32 -9.14
N LEU A 254 6.22 18.82 -9.78
CA LEU A 254 7.10 19.60 -10.65
C LEU A 254 6.34 20.14 -11.87
N LEU A 255 5.51 19.30 -12.51
CA LEU A 255 4.74 19.71 -13.68
C LEU A 255 3.65 20.73 -13.32
N ALA A 256 3.01 20.57 -12.16
CA ALA A 256 1.96 21.47 -11.67
C ALA A 256 2.45 22.92 -11.48
N GLN A 257 3.76 23.15 -11.33
CA GLN A 257 4.32 24.51 -11.28
C GLN A 257 4.18 25.26 -12.61
N THR A 258 4.06 24.55 -13.73
CA THR A 258 3.95 25.13 -15.08
C THR A 258 2.63 24.78 -15.77
N ASN A 259 2.02 23.66 -15.41
CA ASN A 259 0.69 23.23 -15.87
C ASN A 259 -0.10 22.67 -14.66
N PRO A 260 -0.77 23.53 -13.88
CA PRO A 260 -1.55 23.11 -12.71
C PRO A 260 -2.71 22.14 -13.02
N SER A 261 -3.13 22.05 -14.28
CA SER A 261 -4.26 21.25 -14.74
C SER A 261 -3.86 19.99 -15.52
N TRP A 262 -2.58 19.59 -15.50
CA TRP A 262 -2.05 18.46 -16.29
C TRP A 262 -2.82 17.14 -16.10
N THR A 263 -3.38 16.92 -14.91
CA THR A 263 -4.22 15.76 -14.57
C THR A 263 -5.49 15.65 -15.41
N ARG A 264 -5.92 16.73 -16.06
CA ARG A 264 -7.10 16.75 -16.93
C ARG A 264 -6.80 16.31 -18.37
N ASP A 265 -5.52 16.18 -18.73
CA ASP A 265 -5.07 15.78 -20.05
C ASP A 265 -4.82 14.26 -20.16
N ILE A 266 -4.93 13.53 -19.05
CA ILE A 266 -4.60 12.12 -18.95
C ILE A 266 -5.85 11.25 -18.76
N LYS A 267 -5.73 9.98 -19.14
CA LYS A 267 -6.75 8.94 -18.98
C LYS A 267 -6.10 7.63 -18.56
N ASP A 268 -6.90 6.60 -18.31
CA ASP A 268 -6.44 5.26 -17.91
C ASP A 268 -5.48 4.57 -18.89
N THR A 269 -5.51 4.95 -20.17
CA THR A 269 -4.58 4.44 -21.18
C THR A 269 -3.33 5.31 -21.37
N THR A 270 -3.17 6.40 -20.62
CA THR A 270 -2.01 7.30 -20.77
C THR A 270 -0.77 6.64 -20.18
N SER A 271 0.32 6.60 -20.96
CA SER A 271 1.66 6.38 -20.41
C SER A 271 2.12 7.67 -19.73
N LEU A 272 2.17 7.67 -18.40
CA LEU A 272 2.62 8.81 -17.59
C LEU A 272 4.08 9.15 -17.88
N GLU A 273 4.92 8.13 -18.08
CA GLU A 273 6.31 8.29 -18.49
C GLU A 273 6.42 9.11 -19.79
N ALA A 274 5.68 8.71 -20.83
CA ALA A 274 5.69 9.39 -22.11
C ALA A 274 5.07 10.80 -22.02
N TYR A 275 4.00 10.95 -21.25
CA TYR A 275 3.35 12.23 -20.99
C TYR A 275 4.31 13.24 -20.37
N PHE A 276 4.99 12.85 -19.28
CA PHE A 276 5.94 13.70 -18.58
C PHE A 276 7.15 14.05 -19.45
N ARG A 277 7.73 13.09 -20.17
CA ARG A 277 8.84 13.36 -21.10
C ARG A 277 8.46 14.34 -22.19
N LYS A 278 7.25 14.20 -22.76
CA LYS A 278 6.72 15.13 -23.76
C LYS A 278 6.55 16.53 -23.17
N ALA A 279 5.98 16.64 -21.97
CA ALA A 279 5.75 17.92 -21.31
C ALA A 279 7.03 18.75 -21.11
N TRP A 280 8.17 18.09 -20.79
CA TRP A 280 9.46 18.76 -20.63
C TRP A 280 10.37 18.68 -21.85
N GLN A 281 9.90 18.10 -22.96
CA GLN A 281 10.66 17.89 -24.20
C GLN A 281 12.02 17.22 -23.91
N LEU A 282 11.98 16.10 -23.18
CA LEU A 282 13.18 15.37 -22.75
C LEU A 282 13.69 14.46 -23.88
N THR A 283 15.00 14.54 -24.13
CA THR A 283 15.70 13.63 -25.04
C THR A 283 16.47 12.60 -24.23
N ILE A 284 16.07 11.33 -24.33
CA ILE A 284 16.73 10.22 -23.64
C ILE A 284 17.89 9.70 -24.51
N PRO A 285 19.07 9.40 -23.93
CA PRO A 285 20.19 8.84 -24.68
C PRO A 285 19.85 7.50 -25.35
N ALA A 286 20.36 7.27 -26.56
CA ALA A 286 20.15 6.01 -27.27
C ALA A 286 20.91 4.84 -26.61
N ASN A 287 22.17 5.07 -26.17
CA ASN A 287 22.94 4.08 -25.41
C ASN A 287 22.68 4.27 -23.91
N LEU A 288 21.63 3.62 -23.41
CA LEU A 288 21.20 3.72 -22.02
C LEU A 288 22.27 3.18 -21.05
N GLY A 289 22.93 2.06 -21.38
CA GLY A 289 23.96 1.46 -20.52
C GLY A 289 25.13 2.41 -20.27
N ALA A 290 25.70 2.98 -21.34
CA ALA A 290 26.78 3.96 -21.21
C ALA A 290 26.34 5.21 -20.43
N ALA A 291 25.15 5.73 -20.72
CA ALA A 291 24.62 6.91 -20.04
C ALA A 291 24.39 6.67 -18.54
N VAL A 292 23.90 5.49 -18.16
CA VAL A 292 23.71 5.11 -16.75
C VAL A 292 25.05 5.00 -16.03
N THR A 293 26.06 4.34 -16.63
CA THR A 293 27.41 4.25 -16.05
C THR A 293 28.02 5.63 -15.84
N GLU A 294 27.88 6.54 -16.80
CA GLU A 294 28.38 7.91 -16.70
C GLU A 294 27.66 8.73 -15.61
N ARG A 295 26.33 8.60 -15.50
CA ARG A 295 25.50 9.51 -14.69
C ARG A 295 25.29 9.04 -13.25
N ALA A 296 25.29 7.73 -12.99
CA ALA A 296 25.00 7.18 -11.67
C ALA A 296 25.88 7.76 -10.53
N PRO A 297 27.19 8.04 -10.71
CA PRO A 297 28.01 8.64 -9.66
C PRO A 297 27.51 10.00 -9.14
N ALA A 298 26.81 10.79 -9.96
CA ALA A 298 26.24 12.07 -9.53
C ALA A 298 25.03 11.93 -8.58
N TYR A 299 24.52 10.71 -8.42
CA TYR A 299 23.32 10.35 -7.66
C TYR A 299 23.60 9.24 -6.65
N ASP A 300 24.84 9.15 -6.15
CA ASP A 300 25.27 8.18 -5.14
C ASP A 300 25.22 6.70 -5.60
N GLY A 301 25.31 6.49 -6.91
CA GLY A 301 25.21 5.17 -7.53
C GLY A 301 26.12 4.08 -6.92
N PRO A 302 27.43 4.33 -6.70
CA PRO A 302 28.30 3.33 -6.09
C PRO A 302 27.81 2.86 -4.71
N ALA A 303 27.32 3.76 -3.85
CA ALA A 303 26.81 3.40 -2.53
C ALA A 303 25.48 2.62 -2.64
N ILE A 304 24.57 3.06 -3.51
CA ILE A 304 23.30 2.36 -3.78
C ILE A 304 23.55 0.93 -4.26
N ILE A 305 24.47 0.74 -5.21
CA ILE A 305 24.81 -0.58 -5.77
C ILE A 305 25.37 -1.49 -4.68
N ALA A 306 26.29 -0.99 -3.85
CA ALA A 306 26.87 -1.76 -2.75
C ALA A 306 25.79 -2.18 -1.72
N ALA A 307 24.92 -1.26 -1.32
CA ALA A 307 23.85 -1.52 -0.37
C ALA A 307 22.84 -2.56 -0.88
N GLU A 308 22.40 -2.43 -2.14
CA GLU A 308 21.44 -3.35 -2.74
C GLU A 308 22.03 -4.73 -3.01
N THR A 309 23.35 -4.83 -3.26
CA THR A 309 24.03 -6.13 -3.38
C THR A 309 23.97 -6.91 -2.07
N VAL A 310 24.32 -6.27 -0.94
CA VAL A 310 24.25 -6.90 0.39
C VAL A 310 22.80 -7.25 0.78
N ARG A 311 21.84 -6.40 0.43
CA ARG A 311 20.42 -6.66 0.70
C ARG A 311 19.93 -7.87 -0.09
N GLU A 312 20.33 -8.02 -1.36
CA GLU A 312 19.88 -9.13 -2.20
C GLU A 312 20.37 -10.49 -1.68
N GLU A 313 21.61 -10.58 -1.20
CA GLU A 313 22.13 -11.81 -0.57
C GLU A 313 21.23 -12.26 0.60
N LYS A 314 20.83 -11.33 1.47
CA LYS A 314 19.92 -11.62 2.59
C LYS A 314 18.53 -12.02 2.10
N ARG A 315 18.00 -11.33 1.07
CA ARG A 315 16.70 -11.64 0.50
C ARG A 315 16.65 -13.06 -0.07
N LEU A 316 17.68 -13.47 -0.81
CA LEU A 316 17.74 -14.81 -1.41
C LEU A 316 17.72 -15.92 -0.35
N ALA A 317 18.38 -15.72 0.80
CA ALA A 317 18.31 -16.65 1.93
C ALA A 317 16.88 -16.75 2.50
N VAL A 318 16.18 -15.62 2.66
CA VAL A 318 14.78 -15.60 3.14
C VAL A 318 13.83 -16.27 2.13
N VAL A 319 14.00 -15.99 0.84
CA VAL A 319 13.22 -16.63 -0.24
C VAL A 319 13.40 -18.14 -0.21
N ALA A 320 14.64 -18.62 -0.11
CA ALA A 320 14.91 -20.06 -0.01
C ALA A 320 14.24 -20.69 1.22
N GLY A 321 14.23 -19.98 2.35
CA GLY A 321 13.53 -20.41 3.57
C GLY A 321 12.02 -20.59 3.36
N TYR A 322 11.34 -19.62 2.74
CA TYR A 322 9.91 -19.73 2.47
C TYR A 322 9.56 -20.73 1.37
N VAL A 323 10.38 -20.85 0.32
CA VAL A 323 10.20 -21.91 -0.69
C VAL A 323 10.28 -23.28 -0.01
N LYS A 324 11.23 -23.45 0.90
CA LYS A 324 11.34 -24.70 1.65
C LYS A 324 10.07 -24.99 2.46
N THR A 325 9.59 -24.05 3.26
CA THR A 325 8.53 -24.30 4.25
C THR A 325 7.10 -24.22 3.70
N LEU A 326 6.88 -23.49 2.61
CA LEU A 326 5.54 -23.23 2.05
C LEU A 326 5.32 -23.86 0.67
N VAL A 327 6.34 -24.49 0.09
CA VAL A 327 6.25 -25.14 -1.22
C VAL A 327 6.78 -26.57 -1.20
N THR A 328 8.01 -26.80 -0.72
CA THR A 328 8.65 -28.12 -0.85
C THR A 328 8.34 -29.05 0.30
N ASP A 329 8.45 -28.58 1.55
CA ASP A 329 8.17 -29.38 2.73
C ASP A 329 6.65 -29.58 2.89
N PRO A 330 6.20 -30.62 3.60
CA PRO A 330 4.78 -30.78 3.91
C PRO A 330 4.21 -29.54 4.60
N HIS A 331 3.08 -29.06 4.09
CA HIS A 331 2.45 -27.81 4.49
C HIS A 331 0.92 -27.91 4.37
N THR A 332 0.22 -26.85 4.74
CA THR A 332 -1.24 -26.76 4.65
C THR A 332 -1.63 -25.93 3.43
N GLU A 333 -2.43 -26.48 2.52
CA GLU A 333 -2.98 -25.78 1.37
C GLU A 333 -4.49 -25.56 1.53
N ILE A 334 -4.93 -24.30 1.37
CA ILE A 334 -6.34 -23.92 1.44
C ILE A 334 -6.72 -23.24 0.13
N ARG A 335 -7.59 -23.88 -0.65
CA ARG A 335 -8.10 -23.33 -1.90
C ARG A 335 -9.15 -22.26 -1.63
N PHE A 336 -9.13 -21.19 -2.43
CA PHE A 336 -10.11 -20.12 -2.31
C PHE A 336 -11.43 -20.47 -2.99
N GLU A 337 -12.55 -20.02 -2.42
CA GLU A 337 -13.87 -20.14 -3.05
C GLU A 337 -14.50 -18.76 -3.35
N LYS A 338 -14.48 -17.85 -2.37
CA LYS A 338 -14.95 -16.47 -2.45
C LYS A 338 -14.10 -15.61 -1.52
N MET A 339 -12.81 -15.57 -1.82
CA MET A 339 -11.80 -14.92 -0.99
C MET A 339 -11.95 -13.40 -0.98
N ASN A 340 -11.74 -12.82 0.20
CA ASN A 340 -11.43 -11.41 0.43
C ASN A 340 -10.24 -11.33 1.40
N ILE A 341 -9.23 -10.54 1.05
CA ILE A 341 -7.95 -10.46 1.77
C ILE A 341 -7.68 -9.04 2.27
N SER A 342 -7.06 -8.93 3.43
CA SER A 342 -6.39 -7.72 3.93
C SER A 342 -4.98 -8.06 4.35
N PHE A 343 -4.03 -7.18 4.06
CA PHE A 343 -2.61 -7.38 4.33
C PHE A 343 -1.90 -6.03 4.45
N ASN A 344 -0.65 -6.06 4.91
CA ASN A 344 0.20 -4.88 4.90
C ASN A 344 1.01 -4.84 3.58
N PRO A 345 0.81 -3.85 2.70
CA PRO A 345 1.51 -3.80 1.42
C PRO A 345 3.03 -3.53 1.55
N SER A 346 3.51 -3.16 2.74
CA SER A 346 4.94 -2.89 3.00
C SER A 346 5.74 -4.11 3.46
N ASN A 347 5.13 -5.29 3.59
CA ASN A 347 5.81 -6.51 4.06
C ASN A 347 5.46 -7.74 3.20
N MET A 348 5.53 -7.59 1.89
CA MET A 348 5.38 -8.72 0.96
C MET A 348 6.73 -9.19 0.44
N LEU A 349 6.80 -10.45 0.06
CA LEU A 349 7.96 -11.06 -0.55
C LEU A 349 7.52 -11.91 -1.75
N PRO A 350 7.80 -11.47 -3.00
CA PRO A 350 7.55 -12.30 -4.18
C PRO A 350 8.44 -13.55 -4.19
N LEU A 351 7.84 -14.72 -4.41
CA LEU A 351 8.48 -16.04 -4.50
C LEU A 351 8.42 -16.56 -5.95
N GLU A 352 9.08 -15.85 -6.85
CA GLU A 352 9.22 -16.22 -8.27
C GLU A 352 7.89 -16.70 -8.90
N LYS A 353 7.84 -17.95 -9.36
CA LYS A 353 6.69 -18.58 -10.01
C LYS A 353 5.61 -19.08 -9.05
N TYR A 354 5.89 -19.13 -7.75
CA TYR A 354 4.98 -19.72 -6.76
C TYR A 354 3.89 -18.75 -6.32
N GLY A 355 4.22 -17.45 -6.25
CA GLY A 355 3.30 -16.41 -5.81
C GLY A 355 3.98 -15.40 -4.89
N THR A 356 3.26 -14.93 -3.88
CA THR A 356 3.74 -13.89 -2.95
C THR A 356 3.49 -14.32 -1.51
N VAL A 357 4.54 -14.24 -0.69
CA VAL A 357 4.41 -14.36 0.76
C VAL A 357 3.97 -13.02 1.33
N TYR A 358 2.85 -13.02 2.04
CA TYR A 358 2.38 -11.89 2.82
C TYR A 358 2.70 -12.19 4.28
N ILE A 359 3.60 -11.40 4.88
CA ILE A 359 4.07 -11.63 6.25
C ILE A 359 2.90 -11.54 7.24
N THR A 360 2.06 -10.52 7.07
CA THR A 360 0.81 -10.37 7.81
C THR A 360 -0.37 -10.35 6.84
N LEU A 361 -1.33 -11.26 7.02
CA LEU A 361 -2.56 -11.27 6.25
C LEU A 361 -3.77 -11.70 7.08
N ARG A 362 -4.94 -11.31 6.60
CA ARG A 362 -6.24 -11.85 7.00
C ARG A 362 -7.04 -12.18 5.76
N ILE A 363 -7.43 -13.43 5.62
CA ILE A 363 -8.29 -13.93 4.55
C ILE A 363 -9.64 -14.31 5.15
N THR A 364 -10.72 -13.80 4.56
CA THR A 364 -12.09 -14.26 4.80
C THR A 364 -12.59 -14.95 3.55
N ASP A 365 -13.18 -16.12 3.70
CA ASP A 365 -13.73 -16.90 2.60
C ASP A 365 -14.97 -17.68 3.10
N LYS A 366 -15.63 -18.45 2.24
CA LYS A 366 -16.74 -19.34 2.60
C LYS A 366 -16.35 -20.36 3.66
N TRP A 367 -15.10 -20.84 3.61
CA TRP A 367 -14.59 -21.82 4.55
C TRP A 367 -14.29 -21.24 5.94
N GLY A 368 -14.20 -19.92 6.08
CA GLY A 368 -13.92 -19.27 7.37
C GLY A 368 -12.92 -18.13 7.28
N VAL A 369 -12.13 -17.96 8.32
CA VAL A 369 -11.17 -16.85 8.48
C VAL A 369 -9.78 -17.38 8.79
N LEU A 370 -8.80 -17.06 7.95
CA LEU A 370 -7.37 -17.30 8.21
C LEU A 370 -6.71 -15.98 8.59
N THR A 371 -5.99 -15.96 9.70
CA THR A 371 -5.12 -14.84 10.09
C THR A 371 -3.69 -15.37 10.19
N ALA A 372 -2.74 -14.71 9.54
CA ALA A 372 -1.32 -15.06 9.59
C ALA A 372 -0.47 -13.84 9.95
N GLN A 373 0.59 -14.07 10.72
CA GLN A 373 1.51 -13.06 11.26
C GLN A 373 2.99 -13.36 10.95
N GLU A 374 3.32 -14.58 10.52
CA GLU A 374 4.70 -15.00 10.20
C GLU A 374 4.90 -15.42 8.73
N GLY A 375 3.95 -15.07 7.86
CA GLY A 375 4.01 -15.39 6.44
C GLY A 375 3.02 -16.47 6.02
N ALA A 376 2.28 -16.16 4.95
CA ALA A 376 1.51 -17.13 4.20
C ALA A 376 1.70 -16.87 2.70
N LEU A 377 1.88 -17.94 1.93
CA LEU A 377 2.10 -17.87 0.48
C LEU A 377 0.75 -17.88 -0.23
N VAL A 378 0.40 -16.79 -0.89
CA VAL A 378 -0.74 -16.76 -1.80
C VAL A 378 -0.24 -17.14 -3.20
N GLY A 379 -0.89 -18.11 -3.81
CA GLY A 379 -0.52 -18.62 -5.14
C GLY A 379 -0.57 -17.52 -6.21
N ALA A 380 0.32 -17.61 -7.22
CA ALA A 380 0.42 -16.62 -8.29
C ALA A 380 -0.89 -16.43 -9.07
N GLY A 381 -1.71 -17.50 -9.17
CA GLY A 381 -3.02 -17.48 -9.81
C GLY A 381 -4.16 -17.07 -8.88
N TRP A 382 -3.86 -16.66 -7.64
CA TRP A 382 -4.85 -16.37 -6.59
C TRP A 382 -5.83 -17.53 -6.39
N GLU A 383 -5.30 -18.75 -6.42
CA GLU A 383 -6.09 -19.99 -6.35
C GLU A 383 -6.11 -20.63 -4.96
N LYS A 384 -5.09 -20.34 -4.15
CA LYS A 384 -4.89 -20.92 -2.82
C LYS A 384 -4.00 -20.06 -1.94
N VAL A 385 -4.01 -20.39 -0.65
CA VAL A 385 -3.01 -19.98 0.34
C VAL A 385 -2.31 -21.21 0.92
N SER A 386 -0.99 -21.13 1.06
CA SER A 386 -0.16 -22.12 1.75
C SER A 386 0.36 -21.53 3.06
N VAL A 387 0.20 -22.30 4.14
CA VAL A 387 0.73 -22.03 5.48
C VAL A 387 1.45 -23.26 6.01
N THR A 388 2.22 -23.12 7.08
CA THR A 388 2.89 -24.25 7.74
C THR A 388 1.90 -25.30 8.25
N LEU A 389 2.40 -26.47 8.67
CA LEU A 389 1.56 -27.52 9.25
C LEU A 389 0.84 -27.03 10.53
N PRO A 390 -0.37 -27.53 10.81
CA PRO A 390 -1.07 -27.22 12.06
C PRO A 390 -0.31 -27.81 13.25
N GLU A 391 -0.20 -27.04 14.33
CA GLU A 391 0.35 -27.47 15.62
C GLU A 391 -0.76 -27.94 16.57
N ARG A 392 -1.97 -27.40 16.43
CA ARG A 392 -3.15 -27.78 17.22
C ARG A 392 -4.42 -27.69 16.37
N ILE A 393 -5.28 -28.71 16.49
CA ILE A 393 -6.61 -28.76 15.89
C ILE A 393 -7.62 -28.91 17.03
N ASN A 394 -8.48 -27.92 17.25
CA ASN A 394 -9.46 -27.94 18.32
C ASN A 394 -10.85 -27.53 17.78
N GLY A 395 -11.63 -28.53 17.36
CA GLY A 395 -12.91 -28.31 16.70
C GLY A 395 -12.73 -27.50 15.41
N ASN A 396 -13.37 -26.32 15.37
CA ASN A 396 -13.31 -25.43 14.21
C ASN A 396 -12.14 -24.45 14.25
N THR A 397 -11.34 -24.41 15.33
CA THR A 397 -10.17 -23.55 15.45
C THR A 397 -8.90 -24.36 15.28
N ILE A 398 -8.10 -24.02 14.28
CA ILE A 398 -6.81 -24.66 13.99
C ILE A 398 -5.71 -23.61 14.08
N THR A 399 -4.63 -23.92 14.76
CA THR A 399 -3.47 -23.04 14.90
C THR A 399 -2.21 -23.73 14.41
N GLY A 400 -1.37 -23.00 13.71
CA GLY A 400 0.02 -23.39 13.41
C GLY A 400 0.97 -22.24 13.69
N ARG A 401 2.23 -22.40 13.29
CA ARG A 401 3.25 -21.38 13.54
C ARG A 401 2.88 -20.05 12.89
N GLY A 402 2.52 -19.07 13.71
CA GLY A 402 2.19 -17.71 13.28
C GLY A 402 0.90 -17.61 12.46
N TRP A 403 -0.02 -18.59 12.55
CA TRP A 403 -1.33 -18.50 11.90
C TRP A 403 -2.44 -19.20 12.68
N GLU A 404 -3.66 -18.69 12.51
CA GLU A 404 -4.91 -19.24 13.05
C GLU A 404 -5.97 -19.31 11.95
N LEU A 405 -6.66 -20.44 11.87
CA LEU A 405 -7.79 -20.70 10.99
C LEU A 405 -9.03 -21.00 11.82
N GLN A 406 -10.05 -20.16 11.66
CA GLN A 406 -11.40 -20.37 12.21
C GLN A 406 -12.30 -20.87 11.07
N LEU A 407 -12.71 -22.14 11.12
CA LEU A 407 -13.55 -22.76 10.11
C LEU A 407 -15.03 -22.50 10.36
N ASN A 408 -15.75 -22.25 9.27
CA ASN A 408 -17.21 -22.32 9.27
C ASN A 408 -17.70 -23.78 9.30
N GLU A 409 -18.96 -23.97 9.67
CA GLU A 409 -19.59 -25.29 9.60
C GLU A 409 -19.54 -25.88 8.18
N GLY A 410 -19.42 -27.21 8.10
CA GLY A 410 -19.32 -27.93 6.81
C GLY A 410 -17.90 -28.00 6.23
N TYR A 411 -16.88 -27.49 6.92
CA TYR A 411 -15.48 -27.57 6.49
C TYR A 411 -14.60 -28.31 7.51
N GLN A 412 -13.53 -28.95 7.03
CA GLN A 412 -12.50 -29.59 7.84
C GLN A 412 -11.13 -29.59 7.14
N LEU A 413 -10.05 -29.69 7.92
CA LEU A 413 -8.72 -30.00 7.39
C LEU A 413 -8.47 -31.51 7.44
N VAL A 414 -7.98 -32.07 6.35
CA VAL A 414 -7.63 -33.49 6.23
C VAL A 414 -6.17 -33.61 5.81
N LYS A 415 -5.44 -34.52 6.45
CA LYS A 415 -4.05 -34.85 6.12
C LYS A 415 -4.01 -35.88 5.00
N ASP A 416 -3.22 -35.64 3.97
CA ASP A 416 -2.97 -36.61 2.90
C ASP A 416 -1.77 -37.52 3.18
N ASP A 417 -1.54 -38.51 2.31
CA ASP A 417 -0.48 -39.51 2.46
C ASP A 417 0.93 -38.91 2.42
N ALA A 418 1.09 -37.74 1.78
CA ALA A 418 2.35 -37.00 1.74
C ALA A 418 2.56 -36.12 3.00
N GLY A 419 1.59 -36.15 3.92
CA GLY A 419 1.60 -35.38 5.15
C GLY A 419 1.20 -33.92 5.00
N GLN A 420 0.71 -33.52 3.82
CA GLN A 420 0.14 -32.19 3.61
C GLN A 420 -1.27 -32.12 4.18
N TYR A 421 -1.68 -30.95 4.65
CA TYR A 421 -3.08 -30.72 5.03
C TYR A 421 -3.81 -29.99 3.91
N LYS A 422 -5.05 -30.41 3.64
CA LYS A 422 -5.93 -29.78 2.66
C LYS A 422 -7.30 -29.53 3.26
N LEU A 423 -7.92 -28.43 2.85
CA LEU A 423 -9.30 -28.12 3.19
C LEU A 423 -10.26 -29.01 2.39
N GLN A 424 -11.23 -29.61 3.06
CA GLN A 424 -12.31 -30.40 2.47
C GLN A 424 -13.67 -29.97 3.02
N ARG A 425 -14.71 -30.04 2.18
CA ARG A 425 -16.10 -29.98 2.65
C ARG A 425 -16.50 -31.31 3.30
N LYS A 426 -17.22 -31.23 4.42
CA LYS A 426 -17.75 -32.38 5.14
C LYS A 426 -18.85 -33.10 4.37
#